data_AF-A0A1S0TQI3-F1
#
_entry.id   AF-A0A1S0TQI3-F1
#
_cell.length_a   1.000
_cell.length_b   1.000
_cell.length_c   1.000
_cell.angle_alpha   90.00
_cell.angle_beta   90.00
_cell.angle_gamma   90.00
#
_symmetry.space_group_name_H-M   'P 1'
#
loop_
_entity.id
_entity.type
_entity.pdbx_description
1 polymer ?
#
loop_
_entity_poly.entity_id
_entity_poly.type
_entity_poly.pdbx_seq_one_letter_code
_entity_poly.pdbx_strand_id
1 'polypeptide(L)'
;MEVGQTIHYIKIGTFTLLFLMHFEPTSGLPIHPDYAPYFAFINNGQYTAGSQGKSSHAIYCYFLNVGISIIQYYNFKIERMEGNNASGGSNDGILLALHRNESLEYNPTPHFFPAHIKLQCVCSYYHWIVLLLVLSDGIRLSSPVFLSAVLIILAFINLWRGADLYLSHPTVFIRKWRLITIYLLAAVFLRIVALV
;
A
#
# COMPACT_ATOMS: atom_id res chain seq x y z
N MET A 1 22.59 4.23 10.03
CA MET A 1 21.56 4.96 9.28
C MET A 1 20.32 4.08 9.24
N GLU A 2 19.22 4.51 9.86
CA GLU A 2 17.99 3.70 9.92
C GLU A 2 17.32 3.63 8.55
N VAL A 3 16.81 2.45 8.18
CA VAL A 3 16.17 2.18 6.87
C VAL A 3 15.10 3.25 6.52
N GLY A 4 14.39 3.78 7.52
CA GLY A 4 13.40 4.85 7.33
C GLY A 4 14.00 6.18 6.86
N GLN A 5 15.18 6.58 7.37
CA GLN A 5 15.88 7.79 6.90
C GLN A 5 16.34 7.62 5.45
N THR A 6 16.88 6.45 5.11
CA THR A 6 17.35 6.16 3.75
C THR A 6 16.20 6.23 2.74
N ILE A 7 15.05 5.63 3.04
CA ILE A 7 13.87 5.67 2.17
C ILE A 7 13.37 7.11 1.98
N HIS A 8 13.39 7.92 3.04
CA HIS A 8 12.98 9.31 2.99
C HIS A 8 13.86 10.14 2.05
N TYR A 9 15.20 10.01 2.17
CA TYR A 9 16.13 10.70 1.27
C TYR A 9 15.99 10.26 -0.18
N ILE A 10 15.76 8.96 -0.43
CA ILE A 10 15.52 8.44 -1.79
C ILE A 10 14.25 9.07 -2.39
N LYS A 11 13.16 9.16 -1.61
CA LYS A 11 11.91 9.78 -2.08
C LYS A 11 12.09 11.26 -2.41
N ILE A 12 12.73 12.02 -1.52
CA ILE A 12 12.99 13.45 -1.78
C ILE A 12 13.88 13.62 -3.01
N GLY A 13 15.00 12.89 -3.10
CA GLY A 13 15.90 12.96 -4.24
C GLY A 13 15.22 12.60 -5.56
N THR A 14 14.38 11.56 -5.57
CA THR A 14 13.61 11.17 -6.76
C THR A 14 12.60 12.25 -7.15
N PHE A 15 11.89 12.85 -6.19
CA PHE A 15 10.99 13.98 -6.46
C PHE A 15 11.73 15.16 -7.07
N THR A 16 12.83 15.60 -6.44
CA THR A 16 13.62 16.74 -6.91
C THR A 16 14.10 16.51 -8.33
N LEU A 17 14.57 15.30 -8.64
CA LEU A 17 15.05 14.94 -9.97
C LEU A 17 13.92 14.97 -11.01
N LEU A 18 12.76 14.39 -10.70
CA LEU A 18 11.58 14.42 -11.58
C LEU A 18 11.05 15.85 -11.79
N PHE A 19 11.05 16.67 -10.75
CA PHE A 19 10.63 18.07 -10.81
C PHE A 19 11.57 18.88 -11.70
N LEU A 20 12.89 18.76 -11.52
CA LEU A 20 13.89 19.43 -12.36
C LEU A 20 13.76 19.01 -13.83
N MET A 21 13.62 17.71 -14.10
CA MET A 21 13.41 17.22 -15.47
C MET A 21 12.15 17.80 -16.13
N HIS A 22 11.08 18.04 -15.36
CA HIS A 22 9.84 18.60 -15.89
C HIS A 22 9.93 20.08 -16.27
N PHE A 23 10.75 20.86 -15.56
CA PHE A 23 10.88 22.32 -15.78
C PHE A 23 12.09 22.72 -16.63
N GLU A 24 13.16 21.93 -16.62
CA GLU A 24 14.36 22.14 -17.43
C GLU A 24 14.62 20.94 -18.35
N PRO A 25 13.83 20.77 -19.43
CA PRO A 25 14.04 19.68 -20.36
C PRO A 25 15.38 19.85 -21.09
N THR A 26 16.25 18.86 -20.96
CA THR A 26 17.51 18.77 -21.72
C THR A 26 17.32 17.93 -22.98
N SER A 27 18.26 17.95 -23.93
CA SER A 27 18.16 17.15 -25.16
C SER A 27 18.08 15.66 -24.83
N GLY A 28 16.91 15.04 -25.01
CA GLY A 28 16.66 13.62 -24.81
C GLY A 28 16.74 12.81 -26.10
N LEU A 29 16.73 11.47 -25.95
CA LEU A 29 16.53 10.57 -27.10
C LEU A 29 15.11 10.78 -27.66
N PRO A 30 14.89 10.73 -28.98
CA PRO A 30 13.56 10.85 -29.55
C PRO A 30 12.73 9.61 -29.20
N ILE A 31 11.88 9.72 -28.18
CA ILE A 31 10.91 8.71 -27.79
C ILE A 31 9.56 9.09 -28.41
N HIS A 32 8.78 8.10 -28.85
CA HIS A 32 7.44 8.36 -29.35
C HIS A 32 6.61 9.13 -28.29
N PRO A 33 5.84 10.17 -28.67
CA PRO A 33 5.06 11.01 -27.76
C PRO A 33 4.15 10.27 -26.77
N ASP A 34 3.66 9.10 -27.17
CA ASP A 34 2.77 8.27 -26.34
C ASP A 34 3.52 7.48 -25.26
N TYR A 35 4.81 7.20 -25.48
CA TYR A 35 5.68 6.50 -24.51
C TYR A 35 6.50 7.47 -23.64
N ALA A 36 6.69 8.71 -24.11
CA ALA A 36 7.39 9.80 -23.42
C ALA A 36 7.04 9.97 -21.91
N PRO A 37 5.77 9.84 -21.47
CA PRO A 37 5.40 9.92 -20.05
C PRO A 37 5.94 8.77 -19.19
N TYR A 38 6.10 7.57 -19.75
CA TYR A 38 6.57 6.38 -19.01
C TYR A 38 8.09 6.36 -18.85
N PHE A 39 8.80 7.10 -19.71
CA PHE A 39 10.26 7.17 -19.72
C PHE A 39 10.76 8.58 -19.40
N ALA A 40 10.21 9.22 -18.36
CA ALA A 40 10.55 10.59 -17.96
C ALA A 40 12.08 10.84 -17.88
N PHE A 41 12.84 9.85 -17.42
CA PHE A 41 14.31 9.87 -17.34
C PHE A 41 15.02 9.77 -18.70
N ILE A 42 14.52 8.97 -19.63
CA ILE A 42 15.16 8.76 -20.94
C ILE A 42 14.77 9.90 -21.89
N ASN A 43 13.56 10.42 -21.71
CA ASN A 43 12.99 11.51 -22.48
C ASN A 43 13.37 12.91 -21.97
N ASN A 44 14.13 13.00 -20.87
CA ASN A 44 14.57 14.26 -20.25
C ASN A 44 13.43 15.29 -20.09
N GLY A 45 12.22 14.83 -19.73
CA GLY A 45 11.06 15.69 -19.54
C GLY A 45 10.45 16.32 -20.79
N GLN A 46 10.78 15.88 -22.00
CA GLN A 46 10.22 16.41 -23.25
C GLN A 46 8.79 15.88 -23.52
N TYR A 47 7.76 16.56 -23.05
CA TYR A 47 6.37 16.13 -23.25
C TYR A 47 5.67 16.90 -24.36
N THR A 48 4.79 16.25 -25.11
CA THR A 48 3.80 16.96 -25.93
C THR A 48 2.80 17.69 -25.03
N ALA A 49 2.12 18.73 -25.55
CA ALA A 49 1.14 19.49 -24.79
C ALA A 49 0.04 18.62 -24.14
N GLY A 50 -0.40 17.55 -24.82
CA GLY A 50 -1.36 16.58 -24.27
C GLY A 50 -0.79 15.69 -23.16
N SER A 51 0.52 15.44 -23.15
CA SER A 51 1.23 14.63 -22.16
C SER A 51 1.72 15.45 -20.95
N GLN A 52 1.87 16.77 -21.11
CA GLN A 52 2.32 17.68 -20.05
C GLN A 52 1.35 17.73 -18.85
N GLY A 53 0.04 17.72 -19.12
CA GLY A 53 -0.99 17.67 -18.06
C GLY A 53 -0.94 16.38 -17.25
N LYS A 54 -0.74 15.23 -17.91
CA LYS A 54 -0.58 13.92 -17.24
C LYS A 54 0.69 13.88 -16.39
N SER A 55 1.79 14.40 -16.91
CA SER A 55 3.08 14.49 -16.22
C SER A 55 2.99 15.41 -14.98
N SER A 56 2.35 16.57 -15.11
CA SER A 56 2.13 17.50 -13.99
C SER A 56 1.32 16.86 -12.85
N HIS A 57 0.26 16.12 -13.20
CA HIS A 57 -0.55 15.41 -12.21
C HIS A 57 0.24 14.30 -11.50
N ALA A 58 1.07 13.54 -12.23
CA ALA A 58 1.93 12.52 -11.65
C ALA A 58 2.94 13.11 -10.65
N ILE A 59 3.55 14.26 -10.98
CA ILE A 59 4.48 14.98 -10.10
C ILE A 59 3.76 15.48 -8.85
N TYR A 60 2.55 16.02 -8.98
CA TYR A 60 1.73 16.42 -7.84
C TYR A 60 1.40 15.24 -6.91
N CYS A 61 0.99 14.09 -7.45
CA CYS A 61 0.76 12.88 -6.67
C CYS A 61 2.03 12.41 -5.95
N TYR A 62 3.20 12.51 -6.59
CA TYR A 62 4.48 12.19 -5.96
C TYR A 62 4.83 13.17 -4.84
N PHE A 63 4.59 14.48 -5.03
CA PHE A 63 4.76 15.49 -4.00
C PHE A 63 3.91 15.19 -2.76
N LEU A 64 2.63 14.84 -2.94
CA LEU A 64 1.77 14.41 -1.83
C LEU A 64 2.33 13.16 -1.13
N ASN A 65 2.87 12.20 -1.88
CA ASN A 65 3.50 11.01 -1.30
C ASN A 65 4.72 11.36 -0.44
N VAL A 66 5.55 12.32 -0.88
CA VAL A 66 6.68 12.84 -0.10
C VAL A 66 6.17 13.50 1.19
N GLY A 67 5.16 14.37 1.10
CA GLY A 67 4.54 15.00 2.28
C GLY A 67 4.05 13.99 3.32
N ILE A 68 3.29 12.98 2.90
CA ILE A 68 2.80 11.90 3.77
C ILE A 68 3.98 11.11 4.37
N SER A 69 5.04 10.88 3.59
CA SER A 69 6.23 10.16 4.05
C SER A 69 7.01 10.94 5.11
N ILE A 70 7.10 12.26 4.99
CA ILE A 70 7.69 13.14 6.01
C ILE A 70 6.88 13.02 7.32
N ILE A 71 5.55 13.11 7.25
CA ILE A 71 4.68 12.97 8.42
C ILE A 71 4.89 11.61 9.09
N GLN A 72 4.91 10.53 8.31
CA GLN A 72 5.15 9.19 8.84
C GLN A 72 6.55 9.04 9.47
N TYR A 73 7.58 9.67 8.91
CA TYR A 73 8.92 9.68 9.50
C TYR A 73 8.92 10.37 10.87
N TYR A 74 8.21 11.49 11.02
CA TYR A 74 8.04 12.13 12.32
C TYR A 74 7.31 11.23 13.32
N ASN A 75 6.26 10.51 12.89
CA ASN A 75 5.57 9.55 13.76
C ASN A 75 6.52 8.47 14.28
N PHE A 76 7.37 7.89 13.42
CA PHE A 76 8.39 6.92 13.86
C PHE A 76 9.42 7.51 14.81
N LYS A 77 9.79 8.79 14.63
CA LYS A 77 10.71 9.49 15.53
C LYS A 77 10.09 9.69 16.91
N ILE A 78 8.83 10.08 16.97
CA ILE A 78 8.06 10.23 18.23
C ILE A 78 7.95 8.87 18.93
N GLU A 79 7.52 7.83 18.21
CA GLU A 79 7.41 6.46 18.73
C GLU A 79 8.74 5.98 19.33
N ARG A 80 9.87 6.30 18.68
CA ARG A 80 11.20 5.96 19.20
C ARG A 80 11.60 6.75 20.46
N MET A 81 11.20 8.01 20.56
CA MET A 81 11.57 8.90 21.69
C MET A 81 10.69 8.68 22.92
N GLU A 82 9.39 8.54 22.71
CA GLU A 82 8.40 8.46 23.78
C GLU A 82 8.04 7.01 24.13
N GLY A 83 8.20 6.07 23.18
CA GLY A 83 7.86 4.66 23.38
C GLY A 83 6.43 4.49 23.89
N ASN A 84 6.29 3.73 24.97
CA ASN A 84 5.01 3.49 25.64
C ASN A 84 4.44 4.73 26.36
N ASN A 85 5.21 5.80 26.51
CA ASN A 85 4.76 7.04 27.16
C ASN A 85 4.09 8.01 26.20
N ALA A 86 4.04 7.70 24.90
CA ALA A 86 3.32 8.52 23.93
C ALA A 86 1.83 8.59 24.31
N SER A 87 1.21 9.77 24.17
CA SER A 87 -0.21 9.97 24.53
C SER A 87 -1.18 9.08 23.74
N GLY A 88 -0.75 8.58 22.58
CA GLY A 88 -1.50 7.63 21.74
C GLY A 88 -1.26 6.16 22.07
N GLY A 89 -0.39 5.84 23.04
CA GLY A 89 0.01 4.49 23.39
C GLY A 89 1.02 3.87 22.41
N SER A 90 1.25 2.56 22.57
CA SER A 90 2.15 1.80 21.71
C SER A 90 1.46 1.36 20.42
N ASN A 91 2.19 1.45 19.31
CA ASN A 91 1.81 0.87 18.02
C ASN A 91 2.59 -0.42 17.71
N ASP A 92 3.23 -1.02 18.73
CA ASP A 92 3.80 -2.36 18.66
C ASP A 92 2.67 -3.37 18.42
N GLY A 93 2.40 -3.63 17.14
CA GLY A 93 1.29 -4.49 16.74
C GLY A 93 1.50 -5.95 17.16
N ILE A 94 0.43 -6.73 17.09
CA ILE A 94 0.42 -8.19 17.36
C ILE A 94 1.53 -8.96 16.64
N LEU A 95 2.01 -8.45 15.50
CA LEU A 95 3.07 -9.07 14.73
C LEU A 95 4.42 -9.07 15.46
N LEU A 96 4.71 -8.05 16.26
CA LEU A 96 5.94 -7.95 17.05
C LEU A 96 5.88 -8.90 18.25
N ALA A 97 4.74 -8.94 18.95
CA ALA A 97 4.49 -9.90 20.03
C ALA A 97 4.64 -11.35 19.54
N LEU A 98 4.05 -11.67 18.38
CA LEU A 98 4.20 -12.98 17.73
C LEU A 98 5.65 -13.29 17.34
N HIS A 99 6.41 -12.30 16.88
CA HIS A 99 7.83 -12.50 16.55
C HIS A 99 8.70 -12.77 17.79
N ARG A 100 8.34 -12.16 18.92
CA ARG A 100 8.99 -12.34 20.23
C ARG A 100 8.50 -13.56 21.01
N ASN A 101 7.55 -14.34 20.46
CA ASN A 101 6.87 -15.44 21.13
C ASN A 101 6.19 -15.02 22.46
N GLU A 102 5.68 -13.79 22.53
CA GLU A 102 4.91 -13.30 23.67
C GLU A 102 3.49 -13.91 23.69
N SER A 103 2.93 -14.11 24.89
CA SER A 103 1.58 -14.64 25.06
C SER A 103 0.52 -13.64 24.61
N LEU A 104 -0.48 -14.11 23.84
CA LEU A 104 -1.62 -13.30 23.40
C LEU A 104 -2.85 -13.39 24.31
N GLU A 105 -2.72 -14.02 25.48
CA GLU A 105 -3.84 -14.22 26.41
C GLU A 105 -4.29 -12.92 27.08
N TYR A 106 -3.35 -12.02 27.36
CA TYR A 106 -3.65 -10.73 27.94
C TYR A 106 -3.99 -9.72 26.83
N ASN A 107 -5.26 -9.36 26.73
CA ASN A 107 -5.72 -8.25 25.90
C ASN A 107 -6.04 -7.04 26.80
N PRO A 108 -5.31 -5.92 26.70
CA PRO A 108 -5.60 -4.71 27.47
C PRO A 108 -6.91 -4.03 27.04
N THR A 109 -7.47 -4.40 25.88
CA THR A 109 -8.71 -3.83 25.36
C THR A 109 -9.93 -4.42 26.07
N PRO A 110 -10.81 -3.60 26.67
CA PRO A 110 -12.03 -4.07 27.30
C PRO A 110 -12.97 -4.76 26.31
N HIS A 111 -13.79 -5.68 26.81
CA HIS A 111 -14.78 -6.38 25.99
C HIS A 111 -15.86 -5.41 25.46
N PHE A 112 -15.91 -5.21 24.15
CA PHE A 112 -16.73 -4.16 23.51
C PHE A 112 -17.97 -4.67 22.77
N PHE A 113 -18.14 -5.98 22.59
CA PHE A 113 -19.26 -6.58 21.85
C PHE A 113 -20.67 -6.14 22.30
N PRO A 114 -20.99 -6.02 23.61
CA PRO A 114 -22.34 -5.66 24.03
C PRO A 114 -22.61 -4.15 24.04
N ALA A 115 -21.56 -3.31 24.05
CA ALA A 115 -21.69 -1.88 24.36
C ALA A 115 -21.40 -0.94 23.18
N HIS A 116 -20.61 -1.39 22.19
CA HIS A 116 -20.11 -0.52 21.12
C HIS A 116 -20.43 -1.06 19.73
N ILE A 117 -21.69 -0.86 19.30
CA ILE A 117 -22.23 -1.34 18.01
C ILE A 117 -21.36 -0.91 16.81
N LYS A 118 -20.86 0.33 16.80
CA LYS A 118 -19.99 0.82 15.72
C LYS A 118 -18.69 0.03 15.62
N LEU A 119 -18.03 -0.19 16.75
CA LEU A 119 -16.77 -0.92 16.81
C LEU A 119 -16.96 -2.39 16.47
N GLN A 120 -18.05 -3.00 16.96
CA GLN A 120 -18.46 -4.35 16.60
C GLN A 120 -18.68 -4.48 15.08
N CYS A 121 -19.39 -3.54 14.47
CA CYS A 121 -19.67 -3.57 13.05
C CYS A 121 -18.37 -3.57 12.22
N VAL A 122 -17.44 -2.68 12.56
CA VAL A 122 -16.13 -2.60 11.88
C VAL A 122 -15.31 -3.87 12.13
N CYS A 123 -15.13 -4.29 13.38
CA CYS A 123 -14.25 -5.41 13.71
C CYS A 123 -14.80 -6.78 13.25
N SER A 124 -16.11 -6.96 13.09
CA SER A 124 -16.71 -8.23 12.68
C SER A 124 -17.00 -8.34 11.19
N TYR A 125 -17.42 -7.25 10.52
CA TYR A 125 -17.89 -7.33 9.13
C TYR A 125 -16.88 -6.83 8.08
N TYR A 126 -15.87 -6.05 8.48
CA TYR A 126 -14.95 -5.42 7.54
C TYR A 126 -14.23 -6.43 6.64
N HIS A 127 -13.81 -7.56 7.17
CA HIS A 127 -13.18 -8.63 6.40
C HIS A 127 -14.06 -9.14 5.25
N TRP A 128 -15.35 -9.38 5.52
CA TRP A 128 -16.28 -9.88 4.51
C TRP A 128 -16.51 -8.85 3.42
N ILE A 129 -16.64 -7.57 3.80
CA ILE A 129 -16.74 -6.45 2.86
C ILE A 129 -15.50 -6.39 1.96
N VAL A 130 -14.29 -6.52 2.52
CA VAL A 130 -13.05 -6.53 1.74
C VAL A 130 -13.01 -7.70 0.76
N LEU A 131 -13.42 -8.90 1.18
CA LEU A 131 -13.48 -10.06 0.27
C LEU A 131 -14.48 -9.86 -0.88
N LEU A 132 -15.62 -9.22 -0.61
CA LEU A 132 -16.60 -8.87 -1.64
C LEU A 132 -16.04 -7.83 -2.63
N LEU A 133 -15.25 -6.87 -2.16
CA LEU A 133 -14.56 -5.90 -3.02
C LEU A 133 -13.51 -6.59 -3.90
N VAL A 134 -12.72 -7.51 -3.34
CA VAL A 134 -11.75 -8.31 -4.10
C VAL A 134 -12.45 -9.17 -5.15
N LEU A 135 -13.57 -9.81 -4.80
CA LEU A 135 -14.37 -10.57 -5.74
C LEU A 135 -14.95 -9.67 -6.86
N SER A 136 -15.45 -8.49 -6.50
CA SER A 136 -15.98 -7.52 -7.45
C SER A 136 -14.92 -7.06 -8.46
N ASP A 137 -13.70 -6.76 -7.99
CA ASP A 137 -12.57 -6.39 -8.86
C ASP A 137 -12.23 -7.51 -9.85
N GLY A 138 -12.21 -8.76 -9.36
CA GLY A 138 -12.01 -9.94 -10.19
C GLY A 138 -13.09 -10.11 -11.26
N ILE A 139 -14.37 -10.02 -10.90
CA ILE A 139 -15.50 -10.21 -11.84
C ILE A 139 -15.55 -9.09 -12.88
N ARG A 140 -15.20 -7.85 -12.52
CA ARG A 140 -15.15 -6.72 -13.46
C ARG A 140 -14.09 -6.88 -14.54
N LEU A 141 -13.22 -7.89 -14.46
CA LEU A 141 -12.09 -8.11 -15.36
C LEU A 141 -11.26 -6.84 -15.54
N SER A 142 -11.08 -6.08 -14.45
CA SER A 142 -10.26 -4.85 -14.44
C SER A 142 -8.76 -5.14 -14.65
N SER A 143 -8.40 -6.42 -14.67
CA SER A 143 -7.09 -6.99 -14.93
C SER A 143 -7.17 -7.94 -16.14
N PRO A 144 -6.02 -8.25 -16.78
CA PRO A 144 -5.89 -9.43 -17.65
C PRO A 144 -6.60 -10.66 -17.08
N VAL A 145 -7.25 -11.44 -17.95
CA VAL A 145 -8.17 -12.53 -17.56
C VAL A 145 -7.54 -13.48 -16.54
N PHE A 146 -6.27 -13.83 -16.72
CA PHE A 146 -5.57 -14.74 -15.80
C PHE A 146 -5.43 -14.16 -14.38
N LEU A 147 -5.12 -12.86 -14.25
CA LEU A 147 -5.01 -12.21 -12.94
C LEU A 147 -6.39 -12.09 -12.26
N SER A 148 -7.41 -11.79 -13.05
CA SER A 148 -8.78 -11.68 -12.55
C SER A 148 -9.31 -13.04 -12.08
N ALA A 149 -9.02 -14.12 -12.82
CA ALA A 149 -9.38 -15.49 -12.42
C ALA A 149 -8.74 -15.90 -11.09
N VAL A 150 -7.44 -15.60 -10.89
CA VAL A 150 -6.76 -15.90 -9.62
C VAL A 150 -7.36 -15.08 -8.46
N LEU A 151 -7.74 -13.82 -8.66
CA LEU A 151 -8.43 -13.02 -7.64
C LEU A 151 -9.77 -13.65 -7.24
N ILE A 152 -10.55 -14.09 -8.22
CA ILE A 152 -11.83 -14.77 -7.99
C ILE A 152 -11.61 -16.04 -7.17
N ILE A 153 -10.65 -16.89 -7.55
CA ILE A 153 -10.32 -18.12 -6.83
C ILE A 153 -9.92 -17.82 -5.38
N LEU A 154 -9.03 -16.83 -5.17
CA LEU A 154 -8.60 -16.43 -3.83
C LEU A 154 -9.77 -15.90 -3.00
N ALA A 155 -10.65 -15.08 -3.57
CA ALA A 155 -11.83 -14.57 -2.88
C ALA A 155 -12.77 -15.70 -2.48
N PHE A 156 -13.08 -16.64 -3.38
CA PHE A 156 -13.93 -17.79 -3.08
C PHE A 156 -13.36 -18.68 -1.98
N ILE A 157 -12.06 -19.01 -2.03
CA ILE A 157 -11.42 -19.84 -0.99
C ILE A 157 -11.53 -19.17 0.38
N ASN A 158 -11.30 -17.84 0.46
CA ASN A 158 -11.37 -17.11 1.72
C ASN A 158 -12.80 -16.85 2.19
N LEU A 159 -13.77 -16.70 1.28
CA LEU A 159 -15.19 -16.65 1.63
C LEU A 159 -15.68 -18.01 2.18
N TRP A 160 -15.29 -19.10 1.52
CA TRP A 160 -15.70 -20.46 1.92
C TRP A 160 -15.10 -20.89 3.26
N ARG A 161 -13.82 -20.60 3.49
CA ARG A 161 -13.08 -21.00 4.71
C ARG A 161 -12.92 -19.86 5.72
N GLY A 162 -13.64 -18.75 5.54
CA GLY A 162 -13.44 -17.53 6.32
C GLY A 162 -13.72 -17.72 7.80
N ALA A 163 -14.81 -18.41 8.14
CA ALA A 163 -15.18 -18.69 9.53
C ALA A 163 -14.12 -19.53 10.27
N ASP A 164 -13.63 -20.60 9.63
CA ASP A 164 -12.57 -21.45 10.20
C ASP A 164 -11.25 -20.68 10.38
N LEU A 165 -10.99 -19.68 9.53
CA LEU A 165 -9.78 -18.88 9.62
C LEU A 165 -9.76 -18.01 10.89
N TYR A 166 -10.91 -17.57 11.39
CA TYR A 166 -11.00 -16.81 12.64
C TYR A 166 -10.71 -17.65 13.88
N LEU A 167 -10.92 -18.96 13.80
CA LEU A 167 -10.56 -19.90 14.86
C LEU A 167 -9.08 -20.30 14.81
N SER A 168 -8.38 -19.96 13.73
CA SER A 168 -6.96 -20.29 13.57
C SER A 168 -6.05 -19.32 14.29
N HIS A 169 -4.83 -19.77 14.58
CA HIS A 169 -3.82 -18.91 15.19
C HIS A 169 -3.54 -17.66 14.33
N PRO A 170 -3.38 -16.45 14.91
CA PRO A 170 -3.25 -15.19 14.15
C PRO A 170 -2.14 -15.20 13.08
N THR A 171 -1.07 -15.97 13.29
CA THR A 171 0.01 -16.15 12.30
C THR A 171 -0.48 -16.73 10.97
N VAL A 172 -1.44 -17.67 11.01
CA VAL A 172 -2.02 -18.27 9.80
C VAL A 172 -2.87 -17.24 9.06
N PHE A 173 -3.69 -16.50 9.80
CA PHE A 173 -4.50 -15.41 9.25
C PHE A 173 -3.61 -14.36 8.56
N ILE A 174 -2.61 -13.84 9.27
CA ILE A 174 -1.67 -12.83 8.77
C ILE A 174 -0.93 -13.33 7.53
N ARG A 175 -0.47 -14.58 7.52
CA ARG A 175 0.24 -15.16 6.37
C ARG A 175 -0.65 -15.21 5.12
N LYS A 176 -1.89 -15.66 5.24
CA LYS A 176 -2.83 -15.69 4.11
C LYS A 176 -3.14 -14.29 3.59
N TRP A 177 -3.37 -13.34 4.50
CA TRP A 177 -3.65 -11.96 4.11
C TRP A 177 -2.46 -11.26 3.44
N ARG A 178 -1.24 -11.55 3.91
CA ARG A 178 -0.01 -11.08 3.29
C ARG A 178 0.15 -11.62 1.87
N LEU A 179 -0.20 -12.88 1.61
CA LEU A 179 -0.18 -13.45 0.27
C LEU A 179 -1.14 -12.73 -0.68
N ILE A 180 -2.38 -12.45 -0.25
CA ILE A 180 -3.35 -11.66 -1.03
C ILE A 180 -2.80 -10.25 -1.32
N THR A 181 -2.21 -9.61 -0.32
CA THR A 181 -1.62 -8.27 -0.46
C THR A 181 -0.46 -8.25 -1.46
N ILE A 182 0.47 -9.22 -1.35
CA ILE A 182 1.59 -9.36 -2.29
C ILE A 182 1.07 -9.64 -3.70
N TYR A 183 0.05 -10.49 -3.83
CA TYR A 183 -0.58 -10.78 -5.11
C TYR A 183 -1.17 -9.51 -5.75
N LEU A 184 -1.93 -8.72 -4.99
CA LEU A 184 -2.50 -7.46 -5.47
C LEU A 184 -1.41 -6.46 -5.89
N LEU A 185 -0.34 -6.35 -5.10
CA LEU A 185 0.81 -5.49 -5.44
C LEU A 185 1.50 -5.96 -6.73
N ALA A 186 1.71 -7.27 -6.88
CA ALA A 186 2.29 -7.86 -8.08
C ALA A 186 1.38 -7.64 -9.31
N ALA A 187 0.06 -7.76 -9.16
CA ALA A 187 -0.89 -7.50 -10.23
C ALA A 187 -0.84 -6.03 -10.68
N VAL A 188 -0.78 -5.07 -9.75
CA VAL A 188 -0.59 -3.65 -10.06
C VAL A 188 0.74 -3.43 -10.78
N PHE A 189 1.83 -4.01 -10.28
CA PHE A 189 3.14 -3.90 -10.91
C PHE A 189 3.15 -4.45 -12.35
N LEU A 190 2.56 -5.63 -12.57
CA LEU A 190 2.44 -6.21 -13.91
C LEU A 190 1.60 -5.33 -14.86
N ARG A 191 0.52 -4.70 -14.35
CA ARG A 191 -0.26 -3.74 -15.13
C ARG A 191 0.58 -2.52 -15.51
N ILE A 192 1.40 -2.00 -14.59
CA ILE A 192 2.31 -0.88 -14.88
C ILE A 192 3.34 -1.28 -15.93
N VAL A 193 3.96 -2.46 -15.80
CA VAL A 193 4.94 -2.97 -16.78
C VAL A 193 4.30 -3.18 -18.14
N ALA A 194 3.06 -3.67 -18.21
CA ALA A 194 2.35 -3.89 -19.47
C ALA A 194 1.92 -2.59 -20.19
N LEU A 195 1.99 -1.44 -19.52
CA LEU A 195 1.76 -0.13 -20.16
C LEU A 195 3.01 0.40 -20.89
N VAL A 196 4.18 -0.18 -20.60
CA VAL A 196 5.49 0.18 -21.15
C VAL A 196 5.86 -0.74 -22.30
#